data_AF-A0A7X9J248-F1
#
_entry.id   AF-A0A7X9J248-F1
#
_cell.length_a   1.000
_cell.length_b   1.000
_cell.length_c   1.000
_cell.angle_alpha   90.00
_cell.angle_beta   90.00
_cell.angle_gamma   90.00
#
_symmetry.space_group_name_H-M   'P 1'
#
loop_
_entity.id
_entity.type
_entity.pdbx_description
1 polymer ?
#
loop_
_entity_poly.entity_id
_entity_poly.type
_entity_poly.pdbx_seq_one_letter_code
_entity_poly.pdbx_strand_id
1 'polypeptide(L)'
;RYAPDLDFGITSLPGTPDGEIGSSWVGGWSVALPRGCPHPEEAWHFIHWLCATPEGTTASFEETDTLPGYRVSPVFDKIRNHPEIGEFVKILEAAKHQRPTMPAQAYYMGALDRAVDNALYGRMTPKEALERAEKETQRELDLILGRRVQ
;
A
#
# COMPACT_ATOMS: atom_id res chain seq x y z
N ARG A 1 9.36 -14.71 23.55
CA ARG A 1 8.10 -15.00 22.81
C ARG A 1 6.98 -14.35 23.61
N TYR A 2 6.34 -13.32 23.09
CA TYR A 2 5.35 -12.53 23.84
C TYR A 2 3.96 -13.16 23.66
N ALA A 3 3.26 -13.44 24.77
CA ALA A 3 1.89 -13.94 24.84
C ALA A 3 1.50 -15.05 23.82
N PRO A 4 2.08 -16.27 23.92
CA PRO A 4 1.82 -17.36 22.99
C PRO A 4 0.36 -17.87 22.98
N ASP A 5 -0.38 -17.59 24.05
CA ASP A 5 -1.78 -18.02 24.23
C ASP A 5 -2.77 -16.86 24.10
N LEU A 6 -2.36 -15.75 23.47
CA LEU A 6 -3.27 -14.64 23.20
C LEU A 6 -4.34 -15.09 22.21
N ASP A 7 -5.60 -15.05 22.63
CA ASP A 7 -6.74 -15.29 21.75
C ASP A 7 -7.03 -14.02 20.94
N PHE A 8 -6.68 -14.05 19.66
CA PHE A 8 -6.97 -12.96 18.72
C PHE A 8 -7.41 -13.52 17.36
N GLY A 9 -8.15 -12.70 16.61
CA GLY A 9 -8.59 -13.00 15.26
C GLY A 9 -8.28 -11.85 14.31
N ILE A 10 -8.30 -12.15 13.02
CA ILE A 10 -8.11 -11.19 11.93
C ILE A 10 -9.41 -11.15 11.13
N THR A 11 -9.84 -9.96 10.74
CA THR A 11 -11.02 -9.74 9.90
C THR A 11 -10.89 -8.44 9.12
N SER A 12 -11.78 -8.25 8.15
CA SER A 12 -11.87 -7.03 7.35
C SER A 12 -12.24 -5.80 8.20
N LEU A 13 -11.85 -4.62 7.75
CA LEU A 13 -12.23 -3.37 8.41
C LEU A 13 -13.76 -3.21 8.45
N PRO A 14 -14.33 -2.74 9.58
CA PRO A 14 -15.76 -2.50 9.68
C PRO A 14 -16.17 -1.35 8.75
N GLY A 15 -17.34 -1.48 8.13
CA GLY A 15 -17.96 -0.38 7.38
C GLY A 15 -18.72 0.57 8.31
N THR A 16 -19.03 1.77 7.80
CA THR A 16 -20.05 2.65 8.40
C THR A 16 -21.44 2.28 7.84
N PRO A 17 -22.55 2.71 8.46
CA PRO A 17 -23.91 2.38 7.99
C PRO A 17 -24.16 2.70 6.50
N ASP A 18 -23.56 3.80 6.02
CA ASP A 18 -23.68 4.27 4.64
C ASP A 18 -22.39 4.02 3.83
N GLY A 19 -21.42 3.28 4.38
CA GLY A 19 -20.09 3.08 3.82
C GLY A 19 -19.90 1.71 3.16
N GLU A 20 -18.78 1.55 2.45
CA GLU A 20 -18.39 0.24 1.92
C GLU A 20 -17.93 -0.70 3.04
N ILE A 21 -18.52 -1.89 3.08
CA ILE A 21 -18.13 -2.96 4.01
C ILE A 21 -16.84 -3.62 3.53
N GLY A 22 -15.89 -3.84 4.44
CA GLY A 22 -14.61 -4.46 4.10
C GLY A 22 -13.76 -3.60 3.18
N SER A 23 -13.99 -2.29 3.17
CA SER A 23 -13.20 -1.37 2.36
C SER A 23 -11.74 -1.42 2.78
N SER A 24 -10.87 -1.59 1.80
CA SER A 24 -9.42 -1.63 1.97
C SER A 24 -8.76 -1.10 0.70
N TRP A 25 -7.47 -0.81 0.82
CA TRP A 25 -6.62 -0.37 -0.27
C TRP A 25 -5.57 -1.42 -0.64
N VAL A 26 -5.34 -1.60 -1.93
CA VAL A 26 -4.18 -2.35 -2.43
C VAL A 26 -2.95 -1.46 -2.32
N GLY A 27 -1.92 -2.01 -1.69
CA GLY A 27 -0.60 -1.39 -1.56
C GLY A 27 0.50 -2.39 -1.89
N GLY A 28 1.67 -2.18 -1.30
CA GLY A 28 2.82 -3.06 -1.44
C GLY A 28 4.04 -2.34 -1.97
N TRP A 29 5.03 -3.13 -2.37
CA TRP A 29 6.30 -2.67 -2.88
C TRP A 29 6.40 -2.93 -4.39
N SER A 30 7.22 -2.14 -5.06
CA SER A 30 7.54 -2.34 -6.47
C SER A 30 9.06 -2.34 -6.62
N VAL A 31 9.55 -3.18 -7.53
CA VAL A 31 10.95 -3.20 -7.94
C VAL A 31 11.05 -2.43 -9.25
N ALA A 32 12.01 -1.50 -9.32
CA ALA A 32 12.17 -0.63 -10.48
C ALA A 32 13.60 -0.72 -11.03
N LEU A 33 13.70 -0.72 -12.36
CA LEU A 33 14.97 -0.60 -13.06
C LEU A 33 15.34 0.89 -13.20
N PRO A 34 16.43 1.36 -12.59
CA PRO A 34 16.81 2.77 -12.66
C PRO A 34 17.27 3.13 -14.09
N ARG A 35 16.93 4.35 -14.53
CA ARG A 35 17.45 4.87 -15.81
C ARG A 35 18.96 4.94 -15.78
N GLY A 36 19.61 4.52 -16.88
CA GLY A 36 21.07 4.47 -16.97
C GLY A 36 21.71 3.25 -16.34
N CYS A 37 20.93 2.21 -16.01
CA CYS A 37 21.49 0.92 -15.61
C CYS A 37 22.48 0.40 -16.67
N PRO A 38 23.73 0.05 -16.29
CA PRO A 38 24.73 -0.45 -17.24
C PRO A 38 24.41 -1.87 -17.76
N HIS A 39 23.52 -2.60 -17.09
CA HIS A 39 23.14 -3.99 -17.38
C HIS A 39 21.61 -4.15 -17.42
N PRO A 40 20.91 -3.48 -18.36
CA PRO A 40 19.46 -3.41 -18.34
C PRO A 40 18.78 -4.76 -18.63
N GLU A 41 19.39 -5.62 -19.45
CA GLU A 41 18.83 -6.93 -19.79
C GLU A 41 18.91 -7.90 -18.61
N GLU A 42 20.07 -7.97 -17.94
CA GLU A 42 20.28 -8.81 -16.77
C GLU A 42 19.44 -8.35 -15.59
N ALA A 43 19.36 -7.03 -15.37
CA ALA A 43 18.48 -6.45 -14.35
C ALA A 43 17.01 -6.77 -14.64
N TRP A 44 16.58 -6.74 -15.90
CA TRP A 44 15.23 -7.15 -16.28
C TRP A 44 14.99 -8.64 -16.02
N HIS A 45 15.93 -9.53 -16.35
CA HIS A 45 15.81 -10.96 -16.06
C HIS A 45 15.64 -11.22 -14.56
N PHE A 46 16.38 -10.50 -13.71
CA PHE A 46 16.22 -10.60 -12.26
C PHE A 46 14.83 -10.13 -11.79
N ILE A 47 14.37 -8.95 -12.25
CA ILE A 47 13.04 -8.42 -11.89
C ILE A 47 11.94 -9.37 -12.35
N HIS A 48 12.03 -9.91 -13.57
CA HIS A 48 11.07 -10.87 -14.09
C HIS A 48 11.06 -12.16 -13.25
N TRP A 49 12.25 -12.71 -12.93
CA TRP A 49 12.34 -13.88 -12.07
C TRP A 49 11.68 -13.63 -10.71
N LEU A 50 12.09 -12.56 -10.01
CA LEU A 50 11.62 -12.20 -8.68
C LEU A 50 10.10 -11.97 -8.63
N CYS A 51 9.55 -11.29 -9.64
CA CYS A 51 8.17 -10.81 -9.62
C CYS A 51 7.18 -11.63 -10.45
N ALA A 52 7.62 -12.53 -11.33
CA ALA A 52 6.74 -13.18 -12.31
C ALA A 52 7.06 -14.66 -12.58
N THR A 53 7.79 -15.31 -11.66
CA THR A 53 7.98 -16.78 -11.70
C THR A 53 7.47 -17.43 -10.42
N PRO A 54 7.02 -18.70 -10.47
CA PRO A 54 6.69 -19.45 -9.28
C PRO A 54 7.83 -19.47 -8.25
N GLU A 55 9.07 -19.67 -8.71
CA GLU A 55 10.26 -19.77 -7.86
C GLU A 55 10.59 -18.44 -7.19
N GLY A 56 10.69 -17.35 -7.96
CA GLY A 56 11.07 -16.04 -7.40
C GLY A 56 9.99 -15.46 -6.49
N THR A 57 8.71 -15.61 -6.83
CA THR A 57 7.62 -15.12 -5.98
C THR A 57 7.48 -15.94 -4.69
N THR A 58 7.76 -17.24 -4.74
CA THR A 58 7.83 -18.08 -3.53
C THR A 58 9.00 -17.66 -2.64
N ALA A 59 10.19 -17.49 -3.21
CA ALA A 59 11.36 -17.05 -2.44
C ALA A 59 11.15 -15.66 -1.82
N SER A 60 10.57 -14.71 -2.57
CA SER A 60 10.26 -13.39 -2.03
C SER A 60 9.27 -13.44 -0.87
N PHE A 61 8.26 -14.31 -0.94
CA PHE A 61 7.27 -14.47 0.14
C PHE A 61 7.92 -15.10 1.38
N GLU A 62 8.67 -16.19 1.22
CA GLU A 62 9.30 -16.92 2.33
C GLU A 62 10.31 -16.07 3.11
N GLU A 63 10.93 -15.07 2.46
CA GLU A 63 11.88 -14.16 3.09
C GLU A 63 11.25 -12.91 3.73
N THR A 64 10.05 -12.51 3.29
CA THR A 64 9.49 -11.18 3.66
C THR A 64 8.08 -11.20 4.21
N ASP A 65 7.41 -12.35 4.16
CA ASP A 65 5.97 -12.52 4.42
C ASP A 65 5.07 -11.56 3.62
N THR A 66 5.59 -10.96 2.53
CA THR A 66 4.85 -10.02 1.68
C THR A 66 4.12 -10.77 0.58
N LEU A 67 2.80 -10.56 0.49
CA LEU A 67 1.97 -11.15 -0.55
C LEU A 67 2.46 -10.74 -1.95
N PRO A 68 2.71 -11.70 -2.86
CA PRO A 68 3.25 -11.39 -4.17
C PRO A 68 2.20 -10.70 -5.06
N GLY A 69 2.64 -9.74 -5.88
CA GLY A 69 1.79 -9.13 -6.91
C GLY A 69 1.46 -10.06 -8.08
N TYR A 70 2.12 -11.21 -8.17
CA TYR A 70 1.90 -12.22 -9.20
C TYR A 70 0.72 -13.12 -8.83
N ARG A 71 -0.45 -12.81 -9.40
CA ARG A 71 -1.73 -13.48 -9.06
C ARG A 71 -1.73 -15.00 -9.17
N VAL A 72 -0.89 -15.58 -10.03
CA VAL A 72 -0.79 -17.03 -10.24
C VAL A 72 0.37 -17.66 -9.46
N SER A 73 0.98 -16.93 -8.52
CA SER A 73 2.01 -17.46 -7.64
C SER A 73 1.46 -18.65 -6.82
N PRO A 74 2.22 -19.75 -6.70
CA PRO A 74 1.81 -20.91 -5.90
C PRO A 74 1.73 -20.60 -4.39
N VAL A 75 2.25 -19.45 -3.95
CA VAL A 75 2.10 -18.95 -2.57
C VAL A 75 0.64 -18.90 -2.17
N PHE A 76 -0.24 -18.41 -3.04
CA PHE A 76 -1.66 -18.25 -2.73
C PHE A 76 -2.37 -19.57 -2.43
N ASP A 77 -1.98 -20.67 -3.09
CA ASP A 77 -2.53 -21.99 -2.81
C ASP A 77 -2.14 -22.50 -1.41
N LYS A 78 -0.94 -22.14 -0.94
CA LYS A 78 -0.45 -22.51 0.40
C LYS A 78 -1.14 -21.72 1.52
N ILE A 79 -1.36 -20.42 1.32
CA ILE A 79 -1.73 -19.51 2.42
C ILE A 79 -3.23 -19.20 2.49
N ARG A 80 -4.01 -19.45 1.43
CA ARG A 80 -5.44 -19.10 1.39
C ARG A 80 -6.25 -19.72 2.52
N ASN A 81 -5.88 -20.93 2.96
CA ASN A 81 -6.55 -21.64 4.05
C ASN A 81 -5.82 -21.50 5.40
N HIS A 82 -4.74 -20.71 5.47
CA HIS A 82 -4.04 -20.46 6.73
C HIS A 82 -4.94 -19.63 7.66
N PRO A 83 -5.11 -19.99 8.95
CA PRO A 83 -6.06 -19.34 9.85
C PRO A 83 -5.93 -17.81 9.94
N GLU A 84 -4.69 -17.31 9.97
CA GLU A 84 -4.40 -15.88 10.05
C GLU A 84 -4.18 -15.25 8.66
N ILE A 85 -3.17 -15.72 7.93
CA ILE A 85 -2.76 -15.16 6.64
C ILE A 85 -3.87 -15.26 5.57
N GLY A 86 -4.71 -16.29 5.61
CA GLY A 86 -5.80 -16.47 4.66
C GLY A 86 -6.81 -15.33 4.67
N GLU A 87 -7.01 -14.67 5.81
CA GLU A 87 -7.89 -13.49 5.87
C GLU A 87 -7.30 -12.29 5.14
N PHE A 88 -5.98 -12.08 5.21
CA PHE A 88 -5.32 -11.04 4.42
C PHE A 88 -5.42 -11.29 2.91
N VAL A 89 -5.43 -12.55 2.47
CA VAL A 89 -5.69 -12.88 1.06
C VAL A 89 -7.11 -12.46 0.66
N LYS A 90 -8.12 -12.73 1.49
CA LYS A 90 -9.50 -12.30 1.21
C LYS A 90 -9.62 -10.77 1.17
N ILE A 91 -8.98 -10.07 2.12
CA ILE A 91 -8.94 -8.60 2.14
C ILE A 91 -8.28 -8.07 0.86
N LEU A 92 -7.14 -8.66 0.44
CA LEU A 92 -6.44 -8.27 -0.79
C LEU A 92 -7.32 -8.47 -2.04
N GLU A 93 -8.02 -9.60 -2.13
CA GLU A 93 -8.90 -9.93 -3.26
C GLU A 93 -10.16 -9.04 -3.31
N ALA A 94 -10.64 -8.58 -2.15
CA ALA A 94 -11.79 -7.69 -2.05
C ALA A 94 -11.44 -6.20 -2.23
N ALA A 95 -10.18 -5.81 -2.05
CA ALA A 95 -9.74 -4.43 -2.11
C ALA A 95 -9.90 -3.84 -3.53
N LYS A 96 -10.59 -2.70 -3.62
CA LYS A 96 -10.86 -1.99 -4.89
C LYS A 96 -10.17 -0.63 -4.99
N HIS A 97 -9.63 -0.15 -3.87
CA HIS A 97 -9.05 1.19 -3.78
C HIS A 97 -7.53 1.12 -3.80
N GLN A 98 -6.92 2.23 -4.16
CA GLN A 98 -5.50 2.45 -4.01
C GLN A 98 -5.28 3.90 -3.58
N ARG A 99 -4.10 4.17 -3.03
CA ARG A 99 -3.69 5.55 -2.75
C ARG A 99 -3.62 6.34 -4.07
N PRO A 100 -3.93 7.65 -4.05
CA PRO A 100 -3.77 8.49 -5.24
C PRO A 100 -2.38 8.37 -5.86
N THR A 101 -2.32 8.23 -7.19
CA THR A 101 -1.07 8.16 -7.94
C THR A 101 -0.63 9.57 -8.36
N MET A 102 -0.14 10.36 -7.40
CA MET A 102 0.26 11.74 -7.63
C MET A 102 1.76 12.01 -7.30
N PRO A 103 2.44 12.91 -8.03
CA PRO A 103 3.84 13.24 -7.75
C PRO A 103 4.10 13.79 -6.34
N ALA A 104 3.13 14.50 -5.76
CA ALA A 104 3.22 15.07 -4.42
C ALA A 104 2.73 14.11 -3.31
N GLN A 105 2.69 12.79 -3.57
CA GLN A 105 2.07 11.81 -2.66
C GLN A 105 2.64 11.84 -1.24
N ALA A 106 3.97 11.93 -1.09
CA ALA A 106 4.60 11.98 0.23
C ALA A 106 4.17 13.22 1.03
N TYR A 107 4.06 14.37 0.35
CA TYR A 107 3.58 15.60 0.97
C TYR A 107 2.11 15.49 1.35
N TYR A 108 1.27 14.96 0.45
CA TYR A 108 -0.15 14.72 0.69
C TYR A 108 -0.38 13.86 1.95
N MET A 109 0.33 12.73 2.09
CA MET A 109 0.20 11.87 3.27
C MET A 109 0.58 12.62 4.55
N GLY A 110 1.72 13.33 4.55
CA GLY A 110 2.12 14.11 5.73
C GLY A 110 1.16 15.26 6.05
N ALA A 111 0.51 15.87 5.05
CA ALA A 111 -0.51 16.89 5.26
C ALA A 111 -1.79 16.29 5.88
N LEU A 112 -2.19 15.11 5.41
CA LEU A 112 -3.34 14.40 5.95
C LEU A 112 -3.12 13.95 7.40
N ASP A 113 -1.94 13.43 7.74
CA ASP A 113 -1.59 13.04 9.11
C ASP A 113 -1.70 14.24 10.07
N ARG A 114 -1.15 15.39 9.67
CA ARG A 114 -1.27 16.65 10.45
C ARG A 114 -2.72 17.10 10.58
N ALA A 115 -3.54 16.92 9.55
CA ALA A 115 -4.95 17.29 9.61
C ALA A 115 -5.71 16.43 10.63
N VAL A 116 -5.47 15.11 10.62
CA VAL A 116 -6.04 14.17 11.59
C VAL A 116 -5.63 14.55 13.01
N ASP A 117 -4.34 14.80 13.25
CA ASP A 117 -3.85 15.22 14.58
C ASP A 117 -4.52 16.51 15.06
N ASN A 118 -4.61 17.53 14.20
CA ASN A 118 -5.22 18.80 14.58
C ASN A 118 -6.71 18.66 14.91
N ALA A 119 -7.43 17.81 14.19
CA ALA A 119 -8.83 17.52 14.48
C ALA A 119 -8.99 16.73 15.78
N LEU A 120 -8.19 15.67 15.98
CA LEU A 120 -8.23 14.83 17.18
C LEU A 120 -7.91 15.60 18.46
N TYR A 121 -6.95 16.53 18.41
CA TYR A 121 -6.57 17.36 19.55
C TYR A 121 -7.40 18.64 19.68
N GLY A 122 -8.47 18.81 18.88
CA GLY A 122 -9.36 19.97 18.97
C GLY A 122 -8.71 21.31 18.61
N ARG A 123 -7.58 21.30 17.88
CA ARG A 123 -6.87 22.51 17.43
C ARG A 123 -7.52 23.15 16.21
N MET A 124 -8.20 22.35 15.40
CA MET A 124 -8.97 22.76 14.23
C MET A 124 -10.23 21.89 14.14
N THR A 125 -11.29 22.38 13.50
CA THR A 125 -12.40 21.50 13.11
C THR A 125 -11.92 20.52 12.02
N PRO A 126 -12.55 19.33 11.88
CA PRO A 126 -12.20 18.39 10.81
C PRO A 126 -12.24 19.03 9.42
N LYS A 127 -13.22 19.90 9.16
CA LYS A 127 -13.35 20.61 7.89
C LYS A 127 -12.18 21.56 7.64
N GLU A 128 -11.85 22.44 8.59
CA GLU A 128 -10.73 23.38 8.45
C GLU A 128 -9.38 22.66 8.29
N ALA A 129 -9.18 21.57 9.02
CA ALA A 129 -7.98 20.76 8.94
C ALA A 129 -7.78 20.15 7.54
N LEU A 130 -8.87 19.61 6.95
CA LEU A 130 -8.85 19.05 5.59
C LEU A 130 -8.69 20.13 4.51
N GLU A 131 -9.40 21.25 4.60
CA GLU A 131 -9.25 22.38 3.67
C GLU A 131 -7.81 22.90 3.66
N ARG A 132 -7.16 22.94 4.83
CA ARG A 132 -5.74 23.29 4.94
C ARG A 132 -4.85 22.24 4.26
N ALA A 133 -5.07 20.96 4.51
CA ALA A 133 -4.28 19.88 3.89
C ALA A 133 -4.42 19.88 2.37
N GLU A 134 -5.62 20.13 1.85
CA GLU A 134 -5.90 20.28 0.42
C GLU A 134 -5.09 21.44 -0.17
N LYS A 135 -5.20 22.65 0.41
CA LYS A 135 -4.49 23.84 -0.07
C LYS A 135 -2.97 23.65 -0.06
N GLU A 136 -2.42 23.07 1.01
CA GLU A 136 -0.98 22.80 1.13
C GLU A 136 -0.53 21.76 0.09
N THR A 137 -1.31 20.69 -0.09
CA THR A 137 -1.01 19.63 -1.07
C THR A 137 -1.09 20.13 -2.50
N GLN A 138 -2.12 20.92 -2.84
CA GLN A 138 -2.28 21.49 -4.18
C GLN A 138 -1.11 22.39 -4.56
N ARG A 139 -0.66 23.23 -3.61
CA ARG A 139 0.51 24.08 -3.83
C ARG A 139 1.76 23.26 -4.15
N GLU A 140 2.01 22.18 -3.42
CA GLU A 140 3.18 21.32 -3.68
C GLU A 140 3.04 20.59 -5.02
N LEU A 141 1.84 20.10 -5.34
CA LEU A 141 1.56 19.47 -6.63
C LEU A 141 1.84 20.42 -7.80
N ASP A 142 1.36 21.66 -7.72
CA ASP A 142 1.58 22.69 -8.75
C ASP A 142 3.07 23.00 -8.93
N LEU A 143 3.84 23.08 -7.83
CA LEU A 143 5.29 23.29 -7.89
C LEU A 143 6.01 22.13 -8.59
N ILE A 144 5.66 20.89 -8.27
CA ILE A 144 6.28 19.70 -8.88
C ILE A 144 5.92 19.60 -10.36
N LEU A 145 4.66 19.86 -10.73
CA LEU A 145 4.22 19.81 -12.12
C LEU A 145 4.82 20.95 -12.94
N GLY A 146 4.90 22.16 -12.40
CA GLY A 146 5.54 23.29 -13.07
C GLY A 146 7.02 23.06 -13.38
N ARG A 147 7.75 22.34 -12.52
CA ARG A 147 9.16 21.95 -12.76
C ARG A 147 9.35 20.90 -13.85
N ARG A 148 8.31 20.13 -14.20
CA ARG A 148 8.39 19.09 -15.24
C ARG A 148 8.17 19.62 -16.67
N VAL A 149 7.71 20.87 -16.80
CA VAL A 149 7.42 21.53 -18.09
C VAL A 149 8.58 22.41 -18.57
N GLN A 150 9.65 22.53 -17.76
CA GLN A 150 10.93 23.16 -18.14
C GLN A 150 11.98 22.09 -18.43
#